data_AF-A0A954D247-F1
#
_entry.id   AF-A0A954D247-F1
#
_cell.length_a   1.000
_cell.length_b   1.000
_cell.length_c   1.000
_cell.angle_alpha   90.00
_cell.angle_beta   90.00
_cell.angle_gamma   90.00
#
_symmetry.space_group_name_H-M   'P 1'
#
loop_
_entity.id
_entity.type
_entity.pdbx_description
1 polymer ?
#
loop_
_entity_poly.entity_id
_entity_poly.type
_entity_poly.pdbx_seq_one_letter_code
_entity_poly.pdbx_strand_id
1 'polypeptide(L)'
;MLSHPLLVEAIVDLFEPVAVFNSEKGRDAELLKRFGEPAWNNPVVRFVDAAGRDWIARRDGVWTPAGIAARMVEALRAARRSVPQYLELLAAEGRVRKLGKATFAMH
;
A
#
# COMPACT_ATOMS: atom_id res chain seq x y z
N MET A 1 9.90 3.65 4.14
CA MET A 1 8.77 3.81 3.21
C MET A 1 7.57 4.46 3.89
N LEU A 2 7.02 3.85 4.96
CA LEU A 2 5.83 4.34 5.67
C LEU A 2 6.10 5.52 6.63
N SER A 3 7.23 6.21 6.49
CA SER A 3 7.60 7.38 7.29
C SER A 3 7.27 8.70 6.60
N HIS A 4 6.70 8.67 5.39
CA HIS A 4 6.28 9.87 4.68
C HIS A 4 5.09 10.51 5.41
N PRO A 5 5.16 11.78 5.87
CA PRO A 5 4.12 12.37 6.73
C PRO A 5 2.70 12.24 6.18
N LEU A 6 2.50 12.58 4.90
CA LEU A 6 1.18 12.47 4.25
C LEU A 6 0.66 11.03 4.11
N LEU A 7 1.54 10.02 4.10
CA LEU A 7 1.09 8.63 4.12
C LEU A 7 0.69 8.22 5.52
N VAL A 8 1.44 8.66 6.54
CA VAL A 8 1.10 8.37 7.95
C VAL A 8 -0.29 8.95 8.27
N GLU A 9 -0.53 10.20 7.90
CA GLU A 9 -1.83 10.86 8.03
C GLU A 9 -2.93 10.05 7.34
N ALA A 10 -2.77 9.74 6.05
CA ALA A 10 -3.77 8.99 5.31
C ALA A 10 -4.00 7.56 5.87
N ILE A 11 -2.98 6.91 6.43
CA ILE A 11 -3.12 5.59 7.06
C ILE A 11 -3.97 5.70 8.32
N VAL A 12 -3.69 6.68 9.18
CA VAL A 12 -4.40 6.85 10.47
C VAL A 12 -5.83 7.35 10.27
N ASP A 13 -6.03 8.27 9.33
CA ASP A 13 -7.35 8.92 9.15
C ASP A 13 -8.32 8.09 8.31
N LEU A 14 -7.81 7.26 7.39
CA LEU A 14 -8.63 6.59 6.39
C LEU A 14 -8.69 5.07 6.56
N PHE A 15 -7.76 4.46 7.31
CA PHE A 15 -7.66 3.01 7.48
C PHE A 15 -7.46 2.60 8.93
N GLU A 16 -7.69 1.32 9.24
CA GLU A 16 -7.28 0.71 10.49
C GLU A 16 -5.95 -0.04 10.25
N PRO A 17 -4.80 0.49 10.71
CA PRO A 17 -3.50 -0.10 10.42
C PRO A 17 -3.25 -1.35 11.25
N VAL A 18 -2.87 -2.45 10.58
CA VAL A 18 -2.44 -3.68 11.24
C VAL A 18 -1.06 -4.08 10.70
N ALA A 19 -0.11 -4.28 11.62
CA ALA A 19 1.20 -4.85 11.30
C ALA A 19 1.16 -6.36 11.57
N VAL A 20 1.69 -7.14 10.63
CA VAL A 20 1.79 -8.60 10.71
C VAL A 20 3.24 -8.98 10.48
N PHE A 21 3.87 -9.61 11.46
CA PHE A 21 5.27 -9.98 11.40
C PHE A 21 5.41 -11.40 10.85
N ASN A 22 6.13 -11.53 9.72
CA ASN A 22 6.26 -12.80 9.01
C ASN A 22 7.21 -13.81 9.68
N SER A 23 8.11 -13.32 10.55
CA SER A 23 9.08 -14.13 11.30
C SER A 23 8.52 -14.74 12.59
N GLU A 24 7.33 -14.35 13.01
CA GLU A 24 6.78 -14.72 14.33
C GLU A 24 5.84 -15.92 14.26
N LYS A 25 5.81 -16.71 15.34
CA LYS A 25 4.86 -17.82 15.51
C LYS A 25 3.56 -17.30 16.12
N GLY A 26 2.51 -18.14 16.10
CA GLY A 26 1.24 -17.82 16.73
C GLY A 26 0.28 -17.10 15.78
N ARG A 27 -0.41 -16.07 16.27
CA ARG A 27 -1.56 -15.46 15.57
C ARG A 27 -1.18 -14.81 14.24
N ASP A 28 0.02 -14.25 14.12
CA ASP A 28 0.54 -13.70 12.87
C ASP A 28 0.77 -14.80 11.84
N ALA A 29 1.32 -15.95 12.25
CA ALA A 29 1.48 -17.12 11.37
C ALA A 29 0.13 -17.69 10.90
N GLU A 30 -0.92 -17.64 11.72
CA GLU A 30 -2.28 -18.01 11.33
C GLU A 30 -2.83 -17.04 10.28
N LEU A 31 -2.58 -15.74 10.46
CA LEU A 31 -3.03 -14.71 9.53
C LEU A 31 -2.31 -14.81 8.18
N LEU A 32 -1.00 -15.07 8.18
CA LEU A 32 -0.23 -15.34 6.97
C LEU A 32 -0.81 -16.54 6.21
N LYS A 33 -1.12 -17.64 6.90
CA LYS A 33 -1.77 -18.81 6.29
C LYS A 33 -3.14 -18.46 5.70
N ARG A 34 -3.96 -17.68 6.42
CA ARG A 34 -5.28 -17.22 5.95
C ARG A 34 -5.18 -16.43 4.64
N PHE A 35 -4.17 -15.57 4.53
CA PHE A 35 -3.95 -14.75 3.33
C PHE A 35 -3.03 -15.39 2.29
N GLY A 36 -2.51 -16.60 2.55
CA GLY A 36 -1.57 -17.31 1.68
C GLY A 36 -0.22 -16.61 1.55
N GLU A 37 0.20 -15.82 2.54
CA GLU A 37 1.48 -15.12 2.53
C GLU A 37 2.61 -15.99 3.11
N PRO A 38 3.79 -16.01 2.48
CA PRO A 38 4.93 -16.75 3.00
C PRO A 38 5.58 -16.06 4.20
N ALA A 39 6.13 -16.87 5.13
CA ALA A 39 6.77 -16.41 6.37
C ALA A 39 8.12 -15.67 6.17
N TRP A 40 8.66 -15.63 4.95
CA TRP A 40 9.93 -14.98 4.62
C TRP A 40 9.81 -14.28 3.26
N ASN A 41 9.15 -13.13 3.26
CA ASN A 41 8.97 -12.30 2.07
C ASN A 41 9.35 -10.85 2.32
N ASN A 42 9.47 -10.11 1.22
CA ASN A 42 9.49 -8.66 1.30
C ASN A 42 8.14 -8.16 1.82
N PRO A 43 8.10 -7.00 2.52
CA PRO A 43 6.87 -6.44 3.03
C PRO A 43 5.82 -6.24 1.92
N VAL A 44 4.61 -6.75 2.16
CA VAL A 44 3.45 -6.58 1.29
C VAL A 44 2.38 -5.81 2.06
N VAL A 45 1.68 -4.91 1.36
CA VAL A 45 0.54 -4.18 1.91
C VAL A 45 -0.73 -4.70 1.29
N ARG A 46 -1.70 -5.06 2.13
CA ARG A 46 -3.05 -5.50 1.74
C ARG A 46 -4.09 -4.50 2.23
N PHE A 47 -5.18 -4.41 1.48
CA PHE A 47 -6.32 -3.56 1.80
C PHE A 47 -7.54 -4.46 1.84
N VAL A 48 -8.11 -4.64 3.03
CA VAL A 48 -9.16 -5.63 3.28
C VAL A 48 -10.40 -4.98 3.89
N ASP A 49 -11.55 -5.58 3.64
CA ASP A 49 -12.81 -5.23 4.30
C ASP A 49 -12.89 -5.85 5.72
N ALA A 50 -13.99 -5.55 6.43
CA ALA A 50 -14.24 -6.10 7.76
C ALA A 50 -14.40 -7.63 7.79
N ALA A 51 -14.69 -8.27 6.65
CA ALA A 51 -14.73 -9.72 6.51
C ALA A 51 -13.35 -10.32 6.17
N GLY A 52 -12.33 -9.48 5.97
CA GLY A 52 -10.98 -9.87 5.57
C GLY A 52 -10.85 -10.21 4.09
N ARG A 53 -11.74 -9.70 3.23
CA ARG A 53 -11.65 -9.84 1.77
C ARG A 53 -10.91 -8.65 1.19
N ASP A 54 -10.04 -8.89 0.23
CA ASP A 54 -9.28 -7.81 -0.41
C ASP A 54 -10.20 -6.84 -1.19
N TRP A 55 -10.06 -5.54 -0.95
CA TRP A 55 -10.71 -4.50 -1.77
C TRP A 55 -10.05 -4.36 -3.15
N ILE A 56 -8.75 -4.62 -3.23
CA ILE A 56 -7.96 -4.58 -4.45
C ILE A 56 -7.01 -5.77 -4.48
N ALA A 57 -6.67 -6.26 -5.67
CA ALA A 57 -5.81 -7.43 -5.80
C ALA A 57 -4.45 -7.25 -5.09
N ARG A 58 -3.92 -8.33 -4.51
CA ARG A 58 -2.57 -8.36 -3.93
C ARG A 58 -1.53 -7.91 -4.96
N ARG A 59 -0.59 -7.06 -4.55
CA ARG A 59 0.54 -6.65 -5.39
C ARG A 59 1.83 -6.56 -4.59
N ASP A 60 2.86 -7.25 -5.07
CA ASP A 60 4.21 -7.22 -4.51
C ASP A 60 5.07 -6.11 -5.15
N GLY A 61 6.21 -5.78 -4.54
CA GLY A 61 7.18 -4.82 -5.08
C GLY A 61 6.78 -3.35 -4.96
N VAL A 62 5.76 -3.03 -4.16
CA VAL A 62 5.26 -1.67 -4.00
C VAL A 62 5.90 -1.03 -2.77
N TRP A 63 7.12 -0.53 -2.95
CA TRP A 63 7.92 0.00 -1.84
C TRP A 63 8.21 1.51 -1.90
N THR A 64 7.54 2.23 -2.79
CA THR A 64 7.68 3.69 -2.91
C THR A 64 6.49 4.40 -2.29
N PRO A 65 6.68 5.60 -1.70
CA PRO A 65 5.57 6.36 -1.14
C PRO A 65 4.43 6.61 -2.14
N ALA A 66 4.77 7.06 -3.36
CA ALA A 66 3.79 7.25 -4.42
C ALA A 66 3.12 5.94 -4.87
N GLY A 67 3.84 4.81 -4.83
CA GLY A 67 3.30 3.49 -5.13
C GLY A 67 2.25 3.07 -4.11
N ILE A 68 2.54 3.26 -2.82
CA ILE A 68 1.58 3.00 -1.73
C ILE A 68 0.39 3.95 -1.81
N ALA A 69 0.62 5.26 -2.01
CA ALA A 69 -0.44 6.25 -2.19
C ALA A 69 -1.39 5.84 -3.31
N ALA A 70 -0.86 5.41 -4.47
CA ALA A 70 -1.67 4.94 -5.57
C ALA A 70 -2.54 3.73 -5.21
N ARG A 71 -2.03 2.80 -4.39
CA ARG A 71 -2.84 1.66 -3.90
C ARG A 71 -3.90 2.08 -2.89
N MET A 72 -3.59 3.05 -2.01
CA MET A 72 -4.58 3.60 -1.09
C MET A 72 -5.74 4.28 -1.83
N VAL A 73 -5.43 5.06 -2.88
CA VAL A 73 -6.43 5.64 -3.78
C VAL A 73 -7.30 4.56 -4.42
N GLU A 74 -6.68 3.51 -4.97
CA GLU A 74 -7.38 2.37 -5.59
C GLU A 74 -8.34 1.70 -4.59
N ALA A 75 -7.87 1.45 -3.37
CA ALA A 75 -8.64 0.84 -2.29
C ALA A 75 -9.82 1.71 -1.84
N LEU A 76 -9.62 3.01 -1.65
CA LEU A 76 -10.69 3.94 -1.27
C LEU A 76 -11.78 4.02 -2.35
N ARG A 77 -11.38 4.04 -3.63
CA ARG A 77 -12.34 4.01 -4.75
C ARG A 77 -13.11 2.70 -4.80
N ALA A 78 -12.44 1.56 -4.61
CA ALA A 78 -13.09 0.24 -4.54
C ALA A 78 -14.09 0.15 -3.38
N ALA A 79 -13.75 0.76 -2.24
CA ALA A 79 -14.63 0.90 -1.07
C ALA A 79 -15.69 2.01 -1.20
N ARG A 80 -15.74 2.72 -2.35
CA ARG A 80 -16.63 3.88 -2.60
C ARG A 80 -16.52 4.99 -1.55
N ARG A 81 -15.32 5.22 -1.03
CA ARG A 81 -15.00 6.31 -0.09
C ARG A 81 -14.37 7.48 -0.83
N SER A 82 -14.53 8.68 -0.28
CA SER A 82 -13.87 9.88 -0.80
C SER A 82 -12.36 9.75 -0.69
N VAL A 83 -11.65 10.17 -1.73
CA VAL A 83 -10.19 10.20 -1.75
C VAL A 83 -9.73 11.64 -1.51
N PRO A 84 -8.94 11.91 -0.46
CA PRO A 84 -8.38 13.25 -0.25
C PRO A 84 -7.47 13.67 -1.41
N GLN A 85 -7.56 14.94 -1.80
CA GLN A 85 -6.83 15.46 -2.97
C GLN A 85 -5.30 15.35 -2.81
N TYR A 86 -4.78 15.56 -1.61
CA TYR A 86 -3.34 15.43 -1.37
C TYR A 86 -2.83 14.01 -1.65
N LEU A 87 -3.66 12.99 -1.41
CA LEU A 87 -3.28 11.59 -1.62
C LEU A 87 -3.23 11.25 -3.11
N GLU A 88 -4.15 11.81 -3.90
CA GLU A 88 -4.11 11.74 -5.37
C GLU A 88 -2.84 12.39 -5.94
N LEU A 89 -2.47 13.58 -5.42
CA LEU A 89 -1.24 14.28 -5.84
C LEU A 89 0.01 13.46 -5.51
N LEU A 90 0.09 12.89 -4.30
CA LEU A 90 1.19 12.03 -3.88
C LEU A 90 1.29 10.76 -4.75
N ALA A 91 0.16 10.19 -5.14
CA ALA A 91 0.11 9.06 -6.07
C ALA A 91 0.59 9.45 -7.49
N ALA A 92 0.33 10.68 -7.92
CA ALA A 92 0.74 11.19 -9.23
C ALA A 92 2.25 11.50 -9.32
N GLU A 93 2.87 11.96 -8.24
CA GLU A 93 4.30 12.35 -8.19
C GLU A 93 5.23 11.22 -8.67
N GLY A 94 4.95 9.98 -8.28
CA GLY A 94 5.74 8.82 -8.68
C GLY A 94 5.74 8.55 -10.19
N ARG A 95 4.70 8.97 -10.92
CA ARG A 95 4.65 8.86 -12.39
C ARG A 95 5.54 9.91 -13.03
N VAL A 96 5.46 11.16 -12.58
CA VAL A 96 6.26 12.28 -13.12
C VAL A 96 7.75 12.02 -12.96
N ARG A 97 8.19 11.53 -11.79
CA ARG A 97 9.61 11.21 -11.55
C ARG A 97 10.14 10.08 -12.46
N LYS A 98 9.30 9.10 -12.83
CA LYS A 98 9.69 8.05 -13.78
C LYS A 98 9.83 8.59 -15.20
N LEU A 99 8.93 9.47 -15.64
CA LEU A 99 9.04 10.10 -16.96
C LEU A 99 10.29 10.99 -17.07
N GLY A 100 10.57 11.84 -16.07
CA GLY A 100 11.75 12.70 -16.09
C GLY A 100 13.05 11.92 -16.22
N LYS A 101 13.23 10.83 -15.45
CA LYS A 101 14.42 9.97 -15.55
C LYS A 101 14.57 9.29 -16.90
N ALA A 102 13.47 8.89 -17.55
CA ALA A 102 13.52 8.27 -18.86
C ALA A 102 13.99 9.27 -19.94
N THR A 103 13.59 10.54 -19.84
CA THR A 103 14.03 11.59 -20.77
C THR A 103 15.53 11.90 -20.64
N PHE A 104 16.09 11.93 -19.44
CA PHE A 104 17.52 12.21 -19.24
C PHE A 104 18.45 11.03 -19.62
N ALA A 105 17.95 9.81 -19.74
CA ALA A 105 18.74 8.63 -20.12
C ALA A 105 18.79 8.38 -21.64
N MET A 106 18.11 9.21 -22.45
CA MET A 106 18.12 9.12 -23.91
C MET A 106 19.09 10.12 -24.58
N HIS A 107 20.09 10.60 -23.85
CA HIS A 107 21.14 11.50 -24.34
C HIS A 107 22.53 10.92 -24.10
#